data_AF-A0A822LDZ3-F1
#
_entry.id   AF-A0A822LDZ3-F1
#
_cell.length_a   1.000
_cell.length_b   1.000
_cell.length_c   1.000
_cell.angle_alpha   90.00
_cell.angle_beta   90.00
_cell.angle_gamma   90.00
#
_symmetry.space_group_name_H-M   'P 1'
#
loop_
_entity.id
_entity.type
_entity.pdbx_description
1 polymer ?
#
loop_
_entity_poly.entity_id
_entity_poly.type
_entity_poly.pdbx_seq_one_letter_code
_entity_poly.pdbx_strand_id
1 'polypeptide(L)' 'MTDSLYCLDNDIILKLSTCGLFEKTLNTFGVEINQVKILQTFQYKFKREPQQKRKRNPNKYNLEDALSVVETCDKISI' A
#
# COMPACT_ATOMS: atom_id res chain seq x y z
N MET A 1 -17.60 20.63 0.13
CA MET A 1 -17.61 19.18 -0.16
C MET A 1 -16.52 18.60 0.72
N THR A 2 -16.85 17.66 1.60
CA THR A 2 -15.81 17.00 2.41
C THR A 2 -15.04 16.09 1.47
N ASP A 3 -13.88 16.55 1.01
CA ASP A 3 -12.88 15.69 0.37
C ASP A 3 -12.63 14.52 1.32
N SER A 4 -13.26 13.40 1.00
CA SER A 4 -13.25 12.23 1.89
C SER A 4 -11.86 11.61 1.78
N LEU A 5 -11.13 11.67 2.89
CA LEU A 5 -9.76 11.19 2.97
C LEU A 5 -9.77 9.71 3.35
N TYR A 6 -9.23 8.85 2.49
CA TYR A 6 -9.17 7.41 2.76
C TYR A 6 -7.78 7.03 3.23
N CYS A 7 -7.62 6.87 4.55
CA CYS A 7 -6.38 6.35 5.12
C CYS A 7 -6.38 4.81 5.03
N LEU A 8 -5.42 4.24 4.31
CA LEU A 8 -5.25 2.79 4.23
C LEU A 8 -4.08 2.32 5.08
N ASP A 9 -4.32 1.30 5.90
CA ASP A 9 -3.28 0.66 6.67
C ASP A 9 -2.43 -0.26 5.80
N ASN A 10 -1.22 -0.43 6.27
CA ASN A 10 -0.08 -1.09 5.66
C ASN A 10 -0.39 -2.54 5.24
N ASP A 11 -1.00 -3.28 6.16
CA ASP A 11 -1.34 -4.69 5.95
C ASP A 11 -2.47 -4.86 4.93
N ILE A 12 -3.33 -3.85 4.78
CA ILE A 12 -4.41 -3.86 3.79
C ILE A 12 -3.81 -3.69 2.40
N ILE A 13 -2.92 -2.71 2.21
CA ILE A 13 -2.23 -2.49 0.92
C ILE A 13 -1.45 -3.74 0.52
N LEU A 14 -0.71 -4.34 1.46
CA LEU A 14 0.04 -5.57 1.20
C LEU A 14 -0.85 -6.72 0.74
N LYS A 15 -1.99 -6.94 1.39
CA LYS A 15 -2.95 -7.99 1.02
C LYS A 15 -3.60 -7.71 -0.33
N LEU A 16 -4.02 -6.47 -0.57
CA LEU A 16 -4.64 -6.05 -1.82
C LEU A 16 -3.67 -6.20 -3.00
N SER A 17 -2.43 -5.76 -2.86
CA SER A 17 -1.37 -5.92 -3.86
C SER A 17 -1.02 -7.39 -4.10
N THR A 18 -0.92 -8.18 -3.02
CA THR A 18 -0.66 -9.63 -3.15
C THR A 18 -1.77 -10.33 -3.94
N CYS A 19 -3.00 -9.87 -3.82
CA CYS A 19 -4.14 -10.44 -4.53
C CYS A 19 -4.44 -9.75 -5.88
N GLY A 20 -3.71 -8.70 -6.28
CA GLY A 20 -4.04 -7.90 -7.46
C GLY A 20 -5.42 -7.23 -7.40
N LEU A 21 -5.88 -6.90 -6.18
CA LEU A 21 -7.22 -6.37 -5.92
C LEU A 21 -7.25 -4.87 -5.62
N PHE A 22 -6.10 -4.19 -5.61
CA PHE A 22 -6.03 -2.78 -5.19
C PHE A 22 -6.91 -1.87 -6.05
N GLU A 23 -6.69 -1.81 -7.36
CA GLU A 23 -7.49 -0.98 -8.28
C GLU A 23 -8.97 -1.38 -8.29
N LYS A 24 -9.26 -2.69 -8.27
CA LYS A 24 -10.64 -3.20 -8.21
C LYS A 24 -11.35 -2.72 -6.94
N THR A 25 -10.63 -2.68 -5.82
CA THR A 25 -11.15 -2.21 -4.54
C THR A 25 -11.48 -0.72 -4.61
N LEU A 26 -10.57 0.10 -5.13
CA LEU A 26 -10.81 1.54 -5.33
C LEU A 26 -12.02 1.80 -6.22
N ASN A 27 -12.13 1.11 -7.35
CA ASN A 27 -13.28 1.21 -8.26
C ASN A 27 -14.59 0.78 -7.59
N THR A 28 -14.56 -0.26 -6.75
CA THR A 28 -15.76 -0.74 -6.03
C THR A 28 -16.26 0.29 -5.03
N PHE A 29 -15.37 1.04 -4.39
CA PHE A 29 -15.72 2.10 -3.46
C PHE A 29 -15.92 3.47 -4.14
N GLY A 30 -15.71 3.57 -5.45
CA GLY A 30 -15.77 4.85 -6.17
C GLY A 30 -14.71 5.85 -5.69
N VAL A 31 -13.55 5.35 -5.25
CA VAL A 31 -12.46 6.15 -4.68
C VAL A 31 -11.38 6.34 -5.73
N GLU A 32 -10.93 7.57 -5.93
CA GLU A 32 -9.78 7.85 -6.77
C GLU A 32 -8.47 7.63 -5.99
N ILE A 33 -7.41 7.19 -6.68
CA ILE A 33 -6.11 6.93 -6.03
C ILE A 33 -5.54 8.17 -5.33
N ASN A 34 -5.84 9.37 -5.83
CA ASN A 34 -5.41 10.64 -5.25
C ASN A 34 -6.10 10.97 -3.90
N GLN A 35 -7.23 10.31 -3.61
CA GLN A 35 -7.97 10.45 -2.35
C GLN A 35 -7.46 9.47 -1.29
N VAL A 36 -6.66 8.48 -1.69
CA VAL A 36 -6.05 7.50 -0.80
C VAL A 36 -4.78 8.09 -0.22
N LYS A 37 -4.69 8.11 1.11
CA LYS A 37 -3.50 8.53 1.82
C LYS A 37 -2.90 7.41 2.63
N ILE A 38 -1.58 7.32 2.55
CA ILE A 38 -0.78 6.29 3.21
C ILE A 38 0.27 6.93 4.11
N LEU A 39 0.65 6.23 5.18
CA LEU A 39 1.68 6.72 6.09
C LEU A 39 3.04 6.77 5.40
N GLN A 40 3.76 7.89 5.51
CA GLN A 40 5.10 8.02 4.91
C GLN A 40 6.10 6.99 5.45
N THR A 41 5.96 6.57 6.72
CA THR A 41 6.78 5.52 7.34
C THR A 41 6.60 4.15 6.69
N PHE A 42 5.51 3.95 5.92
CA PHE A 42 5.20 2.72 5.23
C PHE A 42 6.25 2.37 4.17
N GLN A 43 6.67 3.34 3.34
CA GLN A 43 7.71 3.11 2.33
C GLN A 43 9.02 2.60 2.97
N TYR A 44 9.34 3.08 4.17
CA TYR A 44 10.56 2.68 4.87
C TYR A 44 10.49 1.23 5.38
N LYS A 45 9.36 0.80 5.93
CA LYS A 45 9.13 -0.61 6.32
C LYS A 45 9.26 -1.53 5.11
N PHE A 46 8.64 -1.16 3.99
CA PHE A 46 8.65 -1.93 2.75
C PHE A 46 9.98 -1.92 2.03
N LYS A 47 10.85 -0.94 2.26
CA LYS A 47 12.24 -0.97 1.74
C LYS A 47 13.17 -1.77 2.64
N ARG A 48 12.91 -1.83 3.95
CA ARG A 48 13.66 -2.63 4.92
C ARG A 48 13.36 -4.13 4.82
N GLU A 49 12.11 -4.53 4.64
CA GLU A 49 11.74 -5.95 4.52
C GLU A 49 12.40 -6.69 3.34
N PRO A 50 12.48 -6.13 2.11
CA PRO A 50 13.23 -6.70 0.99
C PRO A 50 14.70 -6.93 1.33
N GLN A 51 15.31 -6.05 2.13
CA GLN A 51 16.68 -6.24 2.61
C GLN A 51 16.77 -7.37 3.64
N GLN A 52 15.70 -7.61 4.41
CA GLN A 52 15.59 -8.72 5.37
C GLN A 52 15.20 -10.08 4.74
N LYS A 53 14.62 -10.09 3.54
CA LYS A 53 14.25 -11.32 2.78
C LYS A 53 15.41 -12.29 2.56
N ARG A 54 16.67 -11.86 2.72
CA ARG A 54 17.83 -12.75 2.63
C ARG A 54 17.93 -13.78 3.77
N LYS A 55 17.11 -13.72 4.83
CA LYS A 55 17.29 -14.61 6.01
C LYS A 55 16.08 -15.40 6.53
N ARG A 56 14.82 -15.13 6.16
CA ARG A 56 13.67 -15.89 6.71
C ARG A 56 12.52 -15.99 5.72
N ASN A 57 12.20 -17.23 5.32
CA ASN A 57 11.05 -17.73 4.55
C ASN A 57 10.63 -16.95 3.28
N PRO A 58 10.29 -17.63 2.17
CA PRO A 58 9.82 -16.93 0.98
C PRO A 58 8.50 -16.23 1.31
N ASN A 59 8.53 -14.90 1.43
CA ASN A 59 7.34 -14.10 1.73
C ASN A 59 6.27 -14.41 0.68
N LYS A 60 5.13 -14.93 1.15
CA LYS A 60 3.91 -15.21 0.37
C LYS A 60 3.29 -13.95 -0.26
N TYR A 61 3.82 -12.78 0.07
CA TYR A 61 3.27 -11.48 -0.29
C TYR A 61 4.03 -10.79 -1.42
N ASN A 62 3.30 -10.10 -2.29
CA ASN A 62 3.85 -9.34 -3.41
C ASN A 62 4.31 -7.95 -2.93
N LEU A 63 5.53 -7.88 -2.39
CA LEU A 63 6.11 -6.61 -1.91
C LEU A 63 6.42 -5.61 -3.03
N GLU A 64 6.75 -6.09 -4.23
CA GLU A 64 7.08 -5.21 -5.35
C GLU A 64 5.85 -4.44 -5.81
N ASP A 65 4.72 -5.13 -5.95
CA ASP A 65 3.45 -4.50 -6.27
C ASP A 65 2.98 -3.56 -5.16
N ALA A 66 3.11 -3.97 -3.89
CA ALA A 66 2.80 -3.09 -2.76
C ALA A 66 3.66 -1.82 -2.75
N LEU A 67 4.95 -1.92 -3.07
CA LEU A 67 5.83 -0.75 -3.21
C LEU A 67 5.40 0.16 -4.36
N SER A 68 4.98 -0.41 -5.49
CA SER A 68 4.50 0.36 -6.64
C SER A 68 3.22 1.14 -6.28
N VAL A 69 2.25 0.47 -5.65
CA VAL A 69 1.01 1.11 -5.14
C VAL A 69 1.34 2.27 -4.20
N VAL A 70 2.30 2.06 -3.29
CA VAL A 70 2.75 3.09 -2.35
C VAL A 70 3.37 4.31 -3.03
N GLU A 71 4.05 4.11 -4.15
CA GLU A 71 4.65 5.22 -4.88
C GLU A 71 3.60 6.07 -5.61
N THR A 72 2.48 5.46 -5.98
CA THR A 72 1.35 6.14 -6.66
C THR A 72 0.36 6.83 -5.73
N CYS A 73 0.33 6.48 -4.44
CA CYS A 73 -0.60 7.07 -3.47
C CYS A 73 -0.02 8.33 -2.81
N ASP A 74 -0.92 9.22 -2.41
CA ASP A 74 -0.59 10.40 -1.62
C ASP A 74 -0.14 10.02 -0.21
N LYS A 75 0.76 10.81 0.38
CA LYS A 75 1.40 10.49 1.66
C LYS A 75 0.98 11.45 2.76
N ILE A 76 0.85 10.90 3.95
CA ILE A 76 0.68 11.66 5.19
C ILE A 76 1.78 11.32 6.18
N SER A 77 2.26 12.35 6.86
CA SER A 77 3.06 12.21 8.09
C SER A 77 2.19 12.68 9.25
N ILE A 78 2.08 11.83 10.27
CA ILE A 78 1.43 12.13 11.54
C ILE A 78 2.54 12.21 12.59
#